data_AF-A0A094BG70-F1
#
_entry.id   AF-A0A094BG70-F1
#
_cell.length_a   1.000
_cell.length_b   1.000
_cell.length_c   1.000
_cell.angle_alpha   90.00
_cell.angle_beta   90.00
_cell.angle_gamma   90.00
#
_symmetry.space_group_name_H-M   'P 1'
#
loop_
_entity.id
_entity.type
_entity.pdbx_description
1 polymer ?
#
loop_
_entity_poly.entity_id
_entity_poly.type
_entity_poly.pdbx_seq_one_letter_code
_entity_poly.pdbx_strand_id
1 'polypeptide(L)'
;MHPSTLLIALLAGTAAALPALDARANTSVNPDSVTGTTCTDAGVSIDSHDINVAILSICGTIAGKIQKCQGSPASTTGASGTAVLNLNVVNEGSTINVSKGRWEACMRAARAVCGDSPFKSECVGGTAGTSGGNIAFELTAA
;
A
#
# COMPACT_ATOMS: atom_id res chain seq x y z
N MET A 1 21.70 -32.78 62.69
CA MET A 1 20.54 -32.70 61.77
C MET A 1 20.04 -31.26 61.79
N HIS A 2 20.48 -30.42 60.85
CA HIS A 2 19.95 -29.08 60.58
C HIS A 2 20.07 -28.85 59.06
N PRO A 3 18.99 -28.53 58.34
CA PRO A 3 19.08 -28.27 56.91
C PRO A 3 19.44 -26.80 56.66
N SER A 4 20.48 -26.56 55.87
CA SER A 4 20.79 -25.25 55.29
C SER A 4 19.77 -24.91 54.20
N THR A 5 19.00 -23.85 54.41
CA THR A 5 18.07 -23.29 53.43
C THR A 5 18.84 -22.40 52.45
N LEU A 6 18.95 -22.85 51.20
CA LEU A 6 19.50 -22.07 50.09
C LEU A 6 18.39 -21.16 49.53
N LEU A 7 18.53 -19.84 49.66
CA LEU A 7 17.65 -18.86 49.01
C LEU A 7 18.06 -18.71 47.54
N ILE A 8 17.18 -19.08 46.60
CA ILE A 8 17.31 -18.78 45.18
C ILE A 8 16.38 -17.60 44.88
N ALA A 9 16.96 -16.43 44.58
CA ALA A 9 16.22 -15.27 44.10
C ALA A 9 15.99 -15.40 42.58
N LEU A 10 14.74 -15.66 42.18
CA LEU A 10 14.32 -15.56 40.78
C LEU A 10 14.05 -14.07 40.43
N LEU A 11 14.89 -13.49 39.56
CA LEU A 11 14.54 -12.26 38.86
C LEU A 11 13.61 -12.59 37.68
N ALA A 12 12.33 -12.29 37.84
CA ALA A 12 11.37 -12.32 36.74
C ALA A 12 11.52 -11.05 35.89
N GLY A 13 12.15 -11.18 34.71
CA GLY A 13 12.18 -10.12 33.70
C GLY A 13 10.81 -9.99 33.03
N THR A 14 10.11 -8.87 33.27
CA THR A 14 8.88 -8.54 32.57
C THR A 14 9.22 -7.99 31.18
N ALA A 15 8.98 -8.78 30.14
CA ALA A 15 8.98 -8.31 28.76
C ALA A 15 7.77 -7.38 28.56
N ALA A 16 8.01 -6.07 28.42
CA ALA A 16 6.99 -5.12 28.02
C ALA A 16 6.69 -5.32 26.52
N ALA A 17 5.58 -5.99 26.20
CA ALA A 17 5.05 -6.02 24.85
C ALA A 17 4.55 -4.61 24.50
N LEU A 18 5.22 -3.94 23.55
CA LEU A 18 4.74 -2.69 22.98
C LEU A 18 3.41 -2.96 22.24
N PRO A 19 2.41 -2.06 22.34
CA PRO A 19 1.16 -2.24 21.62
C PRO A 19 1.42 -2.15 20.11
N ALA A 20 1.08 -3.22 19.39
CA ALA A 20 1.10 -3.24 17.94
C ALA A 20 0.12 -2.18 17.41
N LEU A 21 0.63 -1.20 16.67
CA LEU A 21 -0.13 -0.14 16.01
C LEU A 21 -0.94 -0.64 14.79
N ASP A 22 -1.22 -1.93 14.68
CA ASP A 22 -1.87 -2.58 13.53
C ASP A 22 -3.40 -2.36 13.41
N ALA A 23 -4.01 -1.59 14.30
CA ALA A 23 -5.45 -1.68 14.56
C ALA A 23 -6.41 -1.02 13.52
N ARG A 24 -6.00 -0.74 12.27
CA ARG A 24 -6.89 -0.09 11.27
C ARG A 24 -6.70 -0.48 9.80
N ALA A 25 -5.64 -1.20 9.42
CA ALA A 25 -5.40 -1.53 8.03
C ALA A 25 -6.19 -2.80 7.63
N ASN A 26 -6.97 -2.74 6.54
CA ASN A 26 -7.56 -3.95 5.98
C ASN A 26 -6.43 -4.80 5.38
N THR A 27 -6.21 -5.99 5.93
CA THR A 27 -5.16 -6.93 5.49
C THR A 27 -5.64 -7.94 4.44
N SER A 28 -6.94 -7.99 4.14
CA SER A 28 -7.50 -8.92 3.15
C SER A 28 -6.92 -8.63 1.76
N VAL A 29 -6.33 -9.61 1.11
CA VAL A 29 -5.85 -9.49 -0.27
C VAL A 29 -6.87 -10.11 -1.21
N ASN A 30 -7.26 -9.39 -2.26
CA ASN A 30 -8.02 -9.94 -3.38
C ASN A 30 -7.14 -9.84 -4.64
N PRO A 31 -6.57 -10.96 -5.14
CA PRO A 31 -5.66 -10.94 -6.30
C PRO A 31 -6.34 -10.39 -7.56
N ASP A 32 -7.66 -10.58 -7.71
CA ASP A 32 -8.42 -10.08 -8.88
C ASP A 32 -8.60 -8.55 -8.89
N SER A 33 -8.08 -7.85 -7.87
CA SER A 33 -8.05 -6.38 -7.86
C SER A 33 -7.06 -5.83 -8.87
N VAL A 34 -6.08 -6.63 -9.31
CA VAL A 34 -5.06 -6.24 -10.28
C VAL A 34 -4.89 -7.26 -11.39
N THR A 35 -4.27 -6.82 -12.48
CA THR A 35 -3.74 -7.68 -13.54
C THR A 35 -2.35 -7.22 -13.96
N GLY A 36 -1.57 -8.15 -14.53
CA GLY A 36 -0.26 -7.85 -15.14
C GLY A 36 0.83 -7.42 -14.15
N THR A 37 0.72 -7.72 -12.86
CA THR A 37 1.73 -7.33 -11.87
C THR A 37 3.10 -7.90 -12.21
N THR A 38 4.08 -7.03 -12.40
CA THR A 38 5.47 -7.37 -12.71
C THR A 38 6.42 -6.56 -11.84
N CYS A 39 7.29 -7.24 -11.09
CA CYS A 39 8.32 -6.57 -10.30
C CYS A 39 9.44 -6.08 -11.22
N THR A 40 9.76 -4.79 -11.17
CA THR A 40 10.68 -4.15 -12.10
C THR A 40 12.10 -4.08 -11.56
N ASP A 41 12.28 -4.12 -10.24
CA ASP A 41 13.59 -4.17 -9.60
C ASP A 41 13.54 -4.86 -8.23
N ALA A 42 13.59 -6.19 -8.21
CA ALA A 42 13.50 -6.98 -6.98
C ALA A 42 14.69 -6.80 -6.01
N GLY A 43 15.77 -6.13 -6.45
CA GLY A 43 16.93 -5.83 -5.60
C GLY A 43 16.78 -4.53 -4.78
N VAL A 44 15.78 -3.71 -5.13
CA VAL A 44 15.50 -2.45 -4.46
C VAL A 44 14.34 -2.64 -3.49
N SER A 45 14.48 -2.12 -2.27
CA SER A 45 13.40 -2.04 -1.28
C SER A 45 13.07 -0.57 -1.04
N ILE A 46 11.79 -0.24 -1.15
CA ILE A 46 11.26 1.08 -0.83
C ILE A 46 10.74 1.05 0.61
N ASP A 47 10.82 2.17 1.33
CA ASP A 47 10.29 2.23 2.68
C ASP A 47 8.75 2.06 2.70
N SER A 48 8.27 1.16 3.56
CA SER A 48 6.85 0.81 3.62
C SER A 48 5.95 1.96 4.09
N HIS A 49 6.47 2.86 4.95
CA HIS A 49 5.74 4.05 5.37
C HIS A 49 5.60 5.03 4.21
N ASP A 50 6.68 5.27 3.48
CA ASP A 50 6.67 6.08 2.26
C ASP A 50 5.71 5.55 1.19
N ILE A 51 5.69 4.23 0.96
CA ILE A 51 4.70 3.60 0.07
C ILE A 51 3.29 3.94 0.52
N ASN A 52 2.97 3.76 1.81
CA ASN A 52 1.62 4.01 2.32
C ASN A 52 1.22 5.50 2.21
N VAL A 53 2.16 6.42 2.39
CA VAL A 53 1.89 7.86 2.19
C VAL A 53 1.70 8.18 0.70
N ALA A 54 2.54 7.63 -0.19
CA ALA A 54 2.41 7.79 -1.64
C ALA A 54 1.06 7.25 -2.17
N ILE A 55 0.59 6.11 -1.64
CA ILE A 55 -0.74 5.54 -1.94
C ILE A 55 -1.86 6.55 -1.64
N LEU A 56 -1.71 7.35 -0.58
CA LEU A 56 -2.73 8.29 -0.12
C LEU A 56 -2.59 9.69 -0.72
N SER A 57 -1.47 10.02 -1.37
CA SER A 57 -1.20 11.35 -1.92
C SER A 57 -1.61 11.53 -3.39
N ILE A 58 -2.05 10.45 -4.07
CA ILE A 58 -2.60 10.55 -5.42
C ILE A 58 -3.80 11.51 -5.49
N CYS A 59 -4.03 12.10 -6.66
CA CYS A 59 -5.12 13.04 -6.95
C CYS A 59 -5.18 14.24 -5.99
N GLY A 60 -4.03 14.71 -5.50
CA GLY A 60 -3.92 15.78 -4.50
C GLY A 60 -4.25 15.36 -3.07
N THR A 61 -4.66 14.10 -2.86
CA THR A 61 -4.90 13.33 -1.62
C THR A 61 -6.24 12.60 -1.68
N ILE A 62 -6.26 11.35 -1.22
CA ILE A 62 -7.48 10.55 -1.05
C ILE A 62 -7.70 10.12 0.42
N ALA A 63 -7.09 10.86 1.36
CA ALA A 63 -7.20 10.62 2.79
C ALA A 63 -8.29 11.49 3.46
N GLY A 64 -8.69 11.09 4.68
CA GLY A 64 -9.61 11.88 5.51
C GLY A 64 -11.03 11.99 4.93
N LYS A 65 -11.56 13.21 4.82
CA LYS A 65 -12.92 13.44 4.27
C LYS A 65 -13.04 13.10 2.79
N ILE A 66 -11.93 13.20 2.05
CA ILE A 66 -11.86 12.80 0.65
C ILE A 66 -11.55 11.31 0.63
N GLN A 67 -12.44 10.51 0.04
CA GLN A 67 -12.31 9.04 -0.02
C GLN A 67 -12.32 8.53 -1.46
N LYS A 68 -12.04 9.41 -2.42
CA LYS A 68 -11.96 9.11 -3.85
C LYS A 68 -11.01 10.09 -4.55
N CYS A 69 -10.42 9.65 -5.66
CA CYS A 69 -9.69 10.54 -6.56
C CYS A 69 -10.61 11.66 -7.06
N GLN A 70 -10.20 12.92 -6.86
CA GLN A 70 -10.97 14.10 -7.24
C GLN A 70 -10.50 14.68 -8.57
N GLY A 71 -11.37 15.46 -9.21
CA GLY A 71 -11.04 16.19 -10.43
C GLY A 71 -11.00 15.35 -11.71
N SER A 72 -11.27 14.05 -11.62
CA SER A 72 -11.31 13.12 -12.76
C SER A 72 -10.12 13.26 -13.71
N PRO A 73 -8.86 13.21 -13.23
CA PRO A 73 -7.70 13.38 -14.10
C PRO A 73 -7.47 12.12 -14.94
N ALA A 74 -6.79 12.25 -16.08
CA ALA A 74 -6.33 11.10 -16.86
C ALA A 74 -5.09 10.42 -16.24
N SER A 75 -4.31 11.17 -15.45
CA SER A 75 -3.11 10.71 -14.78
C SER A 75 -2.92 11.40 -13.43
N THR A 76 -2.17 10.77 -12.53
CA THR A 76 -1.80 11.38 -11.26
C THR A 76 -0.55 10.74 -10.70
N THR A 77 0.15 11.47 -9.84
CA THR A 77 1.32 10.99 -9.12
C THR A 77 1.13 11.18 -7.63
N GLY A 78 1.42 10.15 -6.86
CA GLY A 78 1.63 10.22 -5.42
C GLY A 78 3.11 9.99 -5.12
N ALA A 79 3.67 10.73 -4.16
CA ALA A 79 5.06 10.53 -3.74
C ALA A 79 5.20 10.76 -2.24
N SER A 80 6.20 10.11 -1.64
CA SER A 80 6.69 10.34 -0.28
C SER A 80 8.09 9.75 -0.16
N GLY A 81 9.06 10.51 0.34
CA GLY A 81 10.42 10.02 0.61
C GLY A 81 10.99 9.17 -0.52
N THR A 82 11.10 7.87 -0.28
CA THR A 82 11.66 6.86 -1.19
C THR A 82 10.68 6.29 -2.23
N ALA A 83 9.39 6.61 -2.15
CA ALA A 83 8.33 6.04 -2.98
C ALA A 83 7.74 7.05 -3.96
N VAL A 84 7.68 6.69 -5.24
CA VAL A 84 6.93 7.42 -6.27
C VAL A 84 5.94 6.48 -6.95
N LEU A 85 4.71 6.94 -7.10
CA LEU A 85 3.58 6.16 -7.60
C LEU A 85 2.91 6.92 -8.74
N ASN A 86 3.09 6.42 -9.97
CA ASN A 86 2.54 7.04 -11.18
C ASN A 86 1.33 6.25 -11.67
N LEU A 87 0.22 6.94 -11.95
CA LEU A 87 -1.03 6.35 -12.43
C LEU A 87 -1.44 6.98 -13.75
N ASN A 88 -1.93 6.16 -14.67
CA ASN A 88 -2.51 6.58 -15.95
C ASN A 88 -3.72 5.71 -16.30
N VAL A 89 -4.75 6.29 -16.91
CA VAL A 89 -5.81 5.48 -17.54
C VAL A 89 -5.25 4.69 -18.72
N VAL A 90 -5.71 3.46 -18.90
CA VAL A 90 -5.28 2.62 -20.04
C VAL A 90 -5.98 3.05 -21.33
N ASN A 91 -7.28 3.36 -21.25
CA ASN A 91 -8.11 3.66 -22.40
C ASN A 91 -8.28 5.16 -22.60
N GLU A 92 -8.03 5.63 -23.82
CA GLU A 92 -8.25 7.02 -24.22
C GLU A 92 -9.72 7.45 -24.00
N GLY A 93 -9.91 8.70 -23.59
CA GLY A 93 -11.22 9.26 -23.24
C GLY A 93 -11.74 8.86 -21.85
N SER A 94 -10.97 8.07 -21.10
CA SER A 94 -11.30 7.72 -19.71
C SER A 94 -10.65 8.68 -18.72
N THR A 95 -11.18 8.69 -17.50
CA THR A 95 -10.64 9.45 -16.36
C THR A 95 -10.57 8.56 -15.13
N ILE A 96 -9.66 8.87 -14.22
CA ILE A 96 -9.51 8.17 -12.94
C ILE A 96 -10.68 8.56 -12.03
N ASN A 97 -11.44 7.57 -11.58
CA ASN A 97 -12.57 7.68 -10.65
C ASN A 97 -12.56 6.53 -9.64
N VAL A 98 -11.44 6.39 -8.92
CA VAL A 98 -11.18 5.30 -7.98
C VAL A 98 -11.49 5.75 -6.55
N SER A 99 -12.14 4.89 -5.76
CA SER A 99 -12.30 5.09 -4.32
C SER A 99 -11.05 4.67 -3.57
N LYS A 100 -10.82 5.25 -2.39
CA LYS A 100 -9.69 4.90 -1.52
C LYS A 100 -9.60 3.39 -1.28
N GLY A 101 -10.71 2.77 -0.87
CA GLY A 101 -10.74 1.33 -0.58
C GLY A 101 -10.42 0.44 -1.79
N ARG A 102 -10.86 0.82 -2.99
CA ARG A 102 -10.51 0.10 -4.23
C ARG A 102 -9.03 0.25 -4.53
N TRP A 103 -8.51 1.47 -4.45
CA TRP A 103 -7.11 1.75 -4.73
C TRP A 103 -6.17 1.00 -3.78
N GLU A 104 -6.43 1.07 -2.48
CA GLU A 104 -5.67 0.31 -1.48
C GLU A 104 -5.75 -1.20 -1.73
N ALA A 105 -6.88 -1.71 -2.25
CA ALA A 105 -7.00 -3.13 -2.63
C ALA A 105 -6.08 -3.50 -3.81
N CYS A 106 -6.00 -2.65 -4.83
CA CYS A 106 -5.06 -2.83 -5.93
C CYS A 106 -3.61 -2.84 -5.44
N MET A 107 -3.24 -1.90 -4.57
CA MET A 107 -1.88 -1.81 -4.03
C MET A 107 -1.52 -3.01 -3.15
N ARG A 108 -2.43 -3.49 -2.29
CA ARG A 108 -2.19 -4.72 -1.52
C ARG A 108 -2.01 -5.94 -2.42
N ALA A 109 -2.82 -6.07 -3.47
CA ALA A 109 -2.73 -7.19 -4.40
C ALA A 109 -1.39 -7.18 -5.16
N ALA A 110 -0.93 -6.01 -5.63
CA ALA A 110 0.37 -5.91 -6.28
C ALA A 110 1.54 -6.16 -5.31
N ARG A 111 1.49 -5.61 -4.10
CA ARG A 111 2.51 -5.84 -3.04
C ARG A 111 2.52 -7.27 -2.52
N ALA A 112 1.42 -8.01 -2.63
CA ALA A 112 1.42 -9.45 -2.34
C ALA A 112 2.30 -10.25 -3.31
N VAL A 113 2.58 -9.72 -4.51
CA VAL A 113 3.47 -10.33 -5.51
C VAL A 113 4.91 -9.83 -5.34
N CYS A 114 5.09 -8.51 -5.24
CA CYS A 114 6.42 -7.88 -5.31
C CYS A 114 6.98 -7.37 -3.97
N GLY A 115 6.24 -7.53 -2.87
CA GLY A 115 6.59 -6.92 -1.60
C GLY A 115 6.70 -5.40 -1.73
N ASP A 116 7.79 -4.85 -1.19
CA ASP A 116 8.10 -3.42 -1.20
C ASP A 116 9.14 -3.04 -2.27
N SER A 117 9.33 -3.90 -3.28
CA SER A 117 10.15 -3.60 -4.45
C SER A 117 9.38 -2.83 -5.51
N PRO A 118 10.06 -2.06 -6.38
CA PRO A 118 9.45 -1.47 -7.57
C PRO A 118 8.67 -2.47 -8.42
N PHE A 119 7.52 -2.04 -8.95
CA PHE A 119 6.67 -2.87 -9.80
C PHE A 119 5.77 -2.04 -10.72
N LYS A 120 5.23 -2.70 -11.75
CA LYS A 120 4.14 -2.23 -12.61
C LYS A 120 2.93 -3.14 -12.46
N SER A 121 1.72 -2.58 -12.58
CA SER A 121 0.48 -3.35 -12.56
C SER A 121 -0.68 -2.54 -13.13
N GLU A 122 -1.80 -3.19 -13.40
CA GLU A 122 -3.06 -2.52 -13.68
C GLU A 122 -4.07 -2.77 -12.57
N CYS A 123 -4.73 -1.71 -12.09
CA CYS A 123 -5.83 -1.79 -11.15
C CYS A 123 -7.12 -1.99 -11.93
N VAL A 124 -7.86 -3.06 -11.63
CA VAL A 124 -9.05 -3.45 -12.37
C VAL A 124 -10.21 -2.46 -12.09
N GLY A 125 -10.67 -1.80 -13.14
CA GLY A 125 -11.67 -0.75 -13.06
C GLY A 125 -11.12 0.55 -12.45
N GLY A 126 -11.99 1.29 -11.74
CA GLY A 126 -11.61 2.56 -11.11
C GLY A 126 -11.54 3.75 -12.06
N THR A 127 -12.06 3.60 -13.28
CA THR A 127 -12.18 4.67 -14.27
C THR A 127 -13.63 5.07 -14.50
N ALA A 128 -13.83 6.24 -15.10
CA ALA A 128 -15.09 6.71 -15.65
C ALA A 128 -14.86 7.26 -17.08
N GLY A 129 -15.94 7.56 -17.81
CA GLY A 129 -15.89 8.05 -19.19
C GLY A 129 -16.48 7.07 -20.19
N THR A 130 -16.38 7.38 -21.48
CA THR A 130 -17.04 6.64 -22.58
C THR A 130 -16.41 5.28 -22.85
N SER A 131 -15.13 5.09 -22.51
CA SER A 131 -14.38 3.87 -22.80
C SER A 131 -14.20 2.97 -21.57
N GLY A 132 -14.32 3.52 -20.35
CA GLY A 132 -14.05 2.81 -19.09
C GLY A 132 -12.68 2.12 -19.06
N GLY A 133 -12.51 1.09 -18.22
CA GLY A 133 -11.30 0.26 -18.18
C GLY A 133 -10.47 0.41 -16.91
N ASN A 134 -9.19 0.08 -17.02
CA ASN A 134 -8.26 -0.03 -15.90
C ASN A 134 -7.41 1.22 -15.72
N ILE A 135 -6.73 1.27 -14.57
CA ILE A 135 -5.68 2.25 -14.27
C ILE A 135 -4.34 1.51 -14.29
N ALA A 136 -3.45 1.84 -15.22
CA ALA A 136 -2.06 1.41 -15.16
C ALA A 136 -1.35 2.19 -14.05
N PHE A 137 -0.56 1.50 -13.23
CA PHE A 137 0.23 2.11 -12.19
C PHE A 137 1.62 1.51 -12.04
N GLU A 138 2.56 2.34 -11.61
CA GLU A 138 3.94 1.99 -11.38
C GLU A 138 4.41 2.55 -10.05
N LEU A 139 4.99 1.69 -9.21
CA LEU A 139 5.74 2.06 -8.02
C LEU A 139 7.24 2.04 -8.37
N THR A 140 7.91 3.16 -8.18
CA THR A 140 9.38 3.28 -8.35
C THR A 140 10.02 3.79 -7.07
N ALA A 141 11.32 3.51 -6.94
CA ALA A 141 12.15 4.26 -6.01
C ALA A 141 12.30 5.71 -6.51
N ALA A 142 12.40 6.66 -5.57
CA ALA A 142 12.62 8.08 -5.84
C ALA A 142 14.06 8.40 -6.26
#